data_AF-A0A522AL34-F1
#
_entry.id   AF-A0A522AL34-F1
#
_cell.length_a   1.000
_cell.length_b   1.000
_cell.length_c   1.000
_cell.angle_alpha   90.00
_cell.angle_beta   90.00
_cell.angle_gamma   90.00
#
_symmetry.space_group_name_H-M   'P 1'
#
loop_
_entity.id
_entity.type
_entity.pdbx_description
1 polymer ?
#
loop_
_entity_poly.entity_id
_entity_poly.type
_entity_poly.pdbx_seq_one_letter_code
_entity_poly.pdbx_strand_id
1 'polypeptide(L)'
;MRLAFVLRARPDLLEPFLAALRPELGDDPDARLATLGRDEPANLGALQLVLVGGYYTDKAVKERIGYPGQEAIELRSWEVPPYLEEGLIDAVLARGQVWRDPATGERAVVEGTTKTYAERYWSAERRPEGGNDGRDGS
;
A
#
# COMPACT_ATOMS: atom_id res chain seq x y z
N MET A 1 20.09 6.32 11.85
CA MET A 1 18.92 6.82 11.09
C MET A 1 19.37 7.54 9.83
N ARG A 2 18.88 7.13 8.65
CA ARG A 2 19.40 7.57 7.34
C ARG A 2 18.54 8.65 6.65
N LEU A 3 18.19 9.72 7.37
CA LEU A 3 17.39 10.83 6.82
C LEU A 3 17.96 11.42 5.51
N ALA A 4 19.27 11.70 5.50
CA ALA A 4 19.93 12.26 4.32
C ALA A 4 19.90 11.34 3.09
N PHE A 5 19.80 10.02 3.29
CA PHE A 5 19.61 9.08 2.19
C PHE A 5 18.23 9.28 1.53
N VAL A 6 17.18 9.37 2.36
CA VAL A 6 15.80 9.57 1.88
C VAL A 6 15.68 10.92 1.17
N LEU A 7 16.17 11.99 1.76
CA LEU A 7 16.08 13.33 1.18
C LEU A 7 16.89 13.48 -0.13
N ARG A 8 17.97 12.71 -0.31
CA ARG A 8 18.67 12.64 -1.61
C ARG A 8 17.90 11.85 -2.67
N ALA A 9 17.22 10.78 -2.26
CA ALA A 9 16.41 9.96 -3.17
C ALA A 9 15.07 10.63 -3.54
N ARG A 10 14.52 11.46 -2.63
CA ARG A 10 13.27 12.19 -2.76
C ARG A 10 13.46 13.66 -2.36
N PRO A 11 14.17 14.46 -3.19
CA PRO A 11 14.47 15.86 -2.88
C PRO A 11 13.21 16.73 -2.80
N ASP A 12 12.12 16.33 -3.45
CA ASP A 12 10.81 16.96 -3.35
C ASP A 12 10.23 16.98 -1.92
N LEU A 13 10.70 16.10 -1.04
CA LEU A 13 10.25 16.06 0.36
C LEU A 13 10.95 17.07 1.26
N LEU A 14 12.03 17.73 0.80
CA LEU A 14 12.85 18.58 1.66
C LEU A 14 12.07 19.77 2.22
N GLU A 15 11.39 20.52 1.35
CA GLU A 15 10.61 21.70 1.75
C GLU A 15 9.47 21.35 2.73
N PRO A 16 8.57 20.39 2.43
CA PRO A 16 7.49 20.04 3.36
C PRO A 16 8.01 19.38 4.65
N PHE A 17 9.14 18.66 4.60
CA PHE A 17 9.80 18.14 5.80
C PHE A 17 10.28 19.26 6.72
N LEU A 18 10.97 20.27 6.19
CA LEU A 18 11.43 21.41 6.97
C LEU A 18 10.25 22.24 7.50
N ALA A 19 9.20 22.42 6.69
CA ALA A 19 7.97 23.09 7.11
C ALA A 19 7.30 22.38 8.30
N ALA A 20 7.34 21.05 8.35
CA ALA A 20 6.82 20.27 9.48
C ALA A 20 7.66 20.41 10.77
N LEU A 21 8.95 20.74 10.64
CA LEU A 21 9.87 20.90 11.76
C LEU A 21 9.92 22.32 12.34
N ARG A 22 9.27 23.28 11.68
CA ARG A 22 9.32 24.69 12.04
C ARG A 22 8.92 24.96 13.49
N PRO A 23 9.57 25.93 14.18
CA PRO A 23 9.33 26.20 15.59
C PRO A 23 7.94 26.81 15.89
N GLU A 24 7.26 27.41 14.91
CA GLU A 24 5.96 28.06 15.07
C GLU A 24 4.84 27.08 15.45
N LEU A 25 5.06 25.78 15.28
CA LEU A 25 4.14 24.72 15.71
C LEU A 25 4.21 24.45 17.23
N GLY A 26 5.15 25.06 17.94
CA GLY A 26 5.37 24.85 19.37
C GLY A 26 6.22 23.63 19.70
N ASP A 27 6.35 23.35 21.00
CA ASP A 27 7.24 22.30 21.52
C ASP A 27 6.51 21.00 21.91
N ASP A 28 5.18 21.04 22.07
CA ASP A 28 4.39 19.84 22.41
C ASP A 28 4.18 18.93 21.18
N PRO A 29 4.76 17.72 21.13
CA PRO A 29 4.68 16.87 19.95
C PRO A 29 3.25 16.50 19.55
N ASP A 30 2.37 16.27 20.52
CA ASP A 30 1.00 15.85 20.25
C ASP A 30 0.19 16.99 19.61
N ALA A 31 0.28 18.22 20.17
CA ALA A 31 -0.33 19.39 19.57
C ALA A 31 0.24 19.71 18.18
N ARG A 32 1.55 19.53 17.97
CA ARG A 32 2.18 19.71 16.66
C ARG A 32 1.61 18.76 15.62
N LEU A 33 1.56 17.46 15.94
CA LEU A 33 1.04 16.44 15.02
C LEU A 33 -0.45 16.64 14.75
N ALA A 34 -1.24 17.03 15.75
CA ALA A 34 -2.65 17.36 15.59
C ALA A 34 -2.86 18.57 14.65
N THR A 35 -2.02 19.60 14.78
CA THR A 35 -2.05 20.79 13.93
C THR A 35 -1.67 20.44 12.49
N LEU A 36 -0.55 19.75 12.29
CA LEU A 36 -0.12 19.30 10.97
C LEU A 36 -1.16 18.39 10.31
N GLY A 37 -1.77 17.48 11.07
CA GLY A 37 -2.78 16.56 10.55
C GLY A 37 -4.05 17.24 10.09
N ARG A 38 -4.47 18.32 10.77
CA ARG A 38 -5.67 19.08 10.42
C ARG A 38 -5.43 20.04 9.26
N ASP A 39 -4.34 20.80 9.34
CA ASP A 39 -4.18 22.02 8.55
C ASP A 39 -3.17 21.83 7.39
N GLU A 40 -2.23 20.89 7.53
CA GLU A 40 -1.09 20.72 6.61
C GLU A 40 -0.74 19.24 6.34
N PRO A 41 -1.68 18.43 5.82
CA PRO A 41 -1.50 16.99 5.68
C PRO A 41 -0.31 16.60 4.77
N ALA A 42 0.06 17.45 3.82
CA ALA A 42 1.25 17.24 2.98
C ALA A 42 2.56 17.32 3.79
N ASN A 43 2.66 18.28 4.72
CA ASN A 43 3.82 18.43 5.59
C ASN A 43 3.92 17.27 6.58
N LEU A 44 2.77 16.84 7.14
CA LEU A 44 2.70 15.63 7.96
C LEU A 44 3.17 14.39 7.19
N GLY A 45 2.66 14.21 5.96
CA GLY A 45 3.02 13.09 5.11
C GLY A 45 4.52 13.05 4.78
N ALA A 46 5.12 14.20 4.49
CA ALA A 46 6.56 14.30 4.26
C ALA A 46 7.37 13.95 5.51
N LEU A 47 6.97 14.46 6.69
CA LEU A 47 7.59 14.13 7.97
C LEU A 47 7.58 12.62 8.23
N GLN A 48 6.41 11.99 8.11
CA GLN A 48 6.23 10.56 8.33
C GLN A 48 7.02 9.73 7.33
N LEU A 49 6.95 10.06 6.03
CA LEU A 49 7.65 9.31 4.99
C LEU A 49 9.17 9.37 5.18
N VAL A 50 9.70 10.54 5.50
CA VAL A 50 11.14 10.73 5.73
C VAL A 50 11.60 9.95 6.97
N LEU A 51 10.82 9.94 8.05
CA LEU A 51 11.12 9.16 9.25
C LEU A 51 11.05 7.65 9.00
N VAL A 52 9.95 7.16 8.43
CA VAL A 52 9.72 5.73 8.14
C VAL A 52 10.77 5.22 7.15
N GLY A 53 11.03 5.96 6.07
CA GLY A 53 12.07 5.63 5.12
C GLY A 53 13.45 5.62 5.77
N GLY A 54 13.76 6.60 6.62
CA GLY A 54 15.04 6.68 7.33
C GLY A 54 15.24 5.59 8.38
N TYR A 55 14.15 5.08 8.96
CA TYR A 55 14.11 3.96 9.89
C TYR A 55 14.34 2.63 9.18
N TYR A 56 13.52 2.28 8.18
CA TYR A 56 13.61 0.98 7.49
C TYR A 56 14.79 0.85 6.53
N THR A 57 15.49 1.94 6.20
CA THR A 57 16.75 1.91 5.44
C THR A 57 18.00 1.83 6.32
N ASP A 58 17.84 1.95 7.65
CA ASP A 58 18.93 1.80 8.60
C ASP A 58 19.34 0.33 8.74
N LYS A 59 20.64 0.05 8.60
CA LYS A 59 21.17 -1.32 8.61
C LYS A 59 20.87 -2.04 9.93
N ALA A 60 21.02 -1.35 11.06
CA ALA A 60 20.79 -1.97 12.37
C ALA A 60 19.30 -2.30 12.58
N VAL A 61 18.40 -1.47 12.04
CA VAL A 61 16.96 -1.76 12.05
C VAL A 61 16.67 -2.99 11.20
N LYS A 62 17.16 -3.04 9.96
CA LYS A 62 16.98 -4.19 9.06
C LYS A 62 17.45 -5.50 9.68
N GLU A 63 18.61 -5.49 10.33
CA GLU A 63 19.15 -6.66 11.04
C GLU A 63 18.27 -7.08 12.22
N ARG A 64 17.78 -6.14 13.03
CA ARG A 64 16.91 -6.43 14.19
C ARG A 64 15.55 -7.00 13.81
N ILE A 65 14.98 -6.58 12.68
CA ILE A 65 13.70 -7.09 12.19
C ILE A 65 13.88 -8.35 11.32
N GLY A 66 15.09 -8.85 11.15
CA GLY A 66 15.37 -10.02 10.32
C GLY A 66 15.08 -9.79 8.83
N TYR A 67 15.20 -8.54 8.34
CA TYR A 67 14.96 -8.22 6.94
C TYR A 67 16.29 -8.13 6.16
N PRO A 68 16.67 -9.18 5.40
CA PRO A 68 17.93 -9.19 4.64
C PRO A 68 17.97 -8.14 3.52
N GLY A 69 16.80 -7.60 3.15
CA GLY A 69 16.62 -6.79 1.96
C GLY A 69 16.02 -7.61 0.82
N GLN A 70 16.13 -7.09 -0.39
CA GLN A 70 15.80 -7.87 -1.58
C GLN A 70 16.94 -8.86 -1.83
N GLU A 71 16.62 -10.15 -1.76
CA GLU A 71 17.53 -11.22 -2.15
C GLU A 71 17.26 -11.59 -3.61
N ALA A 72 18.34 -11.87 -4.35
CA ALA A 72 18.20 -12.43 -5.68
C ALA A 72 17.79 -13.90 -5.54
N ILE A 73 16.56 -14.24 -5.90
CA ILE A 73 16.10 -15.62 -5.99
C ILE A 73 16.42 -16.11 -7.40
N GLU A 74 17.21 -17.17 -7.50
CA GLU A 74 17.43 -17.85 -8.78
C GLU A 74 16.15 -18.58 -9.21
N LEU A 75 15.52 -18.11 -10.28
CA LEU A 75 14.42 -18.82 -10.93
C LEU A 75 15.00 -19.80 -11.94
N ARG A 76 14.94 -21.09 -11.64
CA ARG A 76 15.31 -22.16 -12.58
C ARG A 76 14.16 -22.40 -13.52
N SER A 77 14.36 -22.16 -14.82
CA SER A 77 13.31 -22.25 -15.84
C SER A 77 12.71 -23.65 -16.03
N TRP A 78 13.41 -24.69 -15.57
CA TRP A 78 12.98 -26.09 -15.65
C TRP A 78 12.32 -26.60 -14.37
N GLU A 79 12.34 -25.81 -13.30
CA GLU A 79 11.72 -26.16 -12.02
C GLU A 79 10.29 -25.64 -12.03
N VAL A 80 9.32 -26.53 -11.78
CA VAL A 80 7.92 -26.15 -11.58
C VAL A 80 7.86 -25.40 -10.25
N PRO A 81 7.52 -24.10 -10.24
CA PRO A 81 7.49 -23.36 -8.99
C PRO A 81 6.38 -23.89 -8.07
N PRO A 82 6.60 -23.95 -6.74
CA PRO A 82 5.63 -24.50 -5.80
C PRO A 82 4.22 -23.89 -5.90
N TYR A 83 4.12 -22.60 -6.24
CA TYR A 83 2.84 -21.92 -6.43
C TYR A 83 1.99 -22.47 -7.60
N LEU A 84 2.60 -23.19 -8.55
CA LEU A 84 1.88 -23.92 -9.59
C LEU A 84 1.25 -25.20 -9.02
N GLU A 85 1.97 -25.92 -8.15
CA GLU A 85 1.47 -27.14 -7.51
C GLU A 85 0.41 -26.84 -6.44
N GLU A 86 0.54 -25.71 -5.75
CA GLU A 86 -0.40 -25.24 -4.73
C GLU A 86 -1.69 -24.64 -5.31
N GLY A 87 -1.81 -24.56 -6.64
CA GLY A 87 -2.98 -24.02 -7.34
C GLY A 87 -3.18 -22.50 -7.14
N LEU A 88 -2.16 -21.78 -6.64
CA LEU A 88 -2.26 -20.34 -6.33
C LEU A 88 -2.57 -19.50 -7.58
N ILE A 89 -2.21 -19.98 -8.77
CA ILE A 89 -2.49 -19.28 -10.03
C ILE A 89 -3.71 -19.82 -10.78
N ASP A 90 -4.41 -20.82 -10.26
CA ASP A 90 -5.54 -21.45 -10.95
C ASP A 90 -6.64 -20.44 -11.27
N ALA A 91 -6.87 -19.47 -10.38
CA ALA A 91 -7.80 -18.38 -10.61
C ALA A 91 -7.37 -17.46 -11.77
N VAL A 92 -6.06 -17.28 -11.98
CA VAL A 92 -5.50 -16.50 -13.09
C VAL A 92 -5.61 -17.29 -14.39
N LEU A 93 -5.33 -18.59 -14.35
CA LEU A 93 -5.47 -19.50 -15.49
C LEU A 93 -6.94 -19.59 -15.94
N ALA A 94 -7.86 -19.80 -14.99
CA ALA A 94 -9.30 -19.86 -15.24
C ALA A 94 -9.88 -18.54 -15.75
N ARG A 95 -9.29 -17.39 -15.37
CA ARG A 95 -9.68 -16.08 -15.91
C ARG A 95 -9.33 -15.93 -17.40
N GLY A 96 -8.32 -16.64 -17.88
CA GLY A 96 -7.85 -16.54 -19.26
C GLY A 96 -7.05 -15.26 -19.55
N GLN A 97 -6.70 -15.07 -20.82
CA GLN A 97 -5.86 -13.97 -21.29
C GLN A 97 -6.55 -12.62 -21.09
N VAL A 98 -6.09 -11.86 -20.09
CA VAL A 98 -6.48 -10.47 -19.88
C VAL A 98 -5.23 -9.63 -19.98
N TRP A 99 -5.05 -8.96 -21.10
CA TRP A 99 -3.95 -8.05 -21.36
C TRP A 99 -4.48 -6.75 -21.99
N ARG A 100 -3.65 -5.71 -21.98
CA ARG A 100 -3.91 -4.46 -22.69
C ARG A 100 -3.00 -4.40 -23.91
N ASP A 101 -3.56 -4.04 -25.04
CA ASP A 101 -2.78 -3.75 -26.24
C ASP A 101 -1.74 -2.67 -25.93
N PRO A 102 -0.43 -2.96 -26.05
CA PRO A 102 0.61 -1.99 -25.75
C PRO A 102 0.63 -0.83 -26.75
N ALA A 103 0.05 -0.99 -27.95
CA ALA A 103 -0.04 0.07 -28.95
C ALA A 103 -1.25 1.00 -28.72
N THR A 104 -2.38 0.46 -28.25
CA THR A 104 -3.65 1.22 -28.16
C THR A 104 -4.15 1.42 -26.72
N GLY A 105 -3.61 0.67 -25.75
CA GLY A 105 -4.05 0.68 -24.35
C GLY A 105 -5.39 -0.03 -24.10
N GLU A 106 -6.05 -0.49 -25.17
CA GLU A 106 -7.34 -1.16 -25.10
C GLU A 106 -7.21 -2.55 -24.46
N ARG A 107 -8.20 -2.93 -23.65
CA ARG A 107 -8.20 -4.27 -23.05
C ARG A 107 -8.65 -5.28 -24.08
N ALA A 108 -7.94 -6.39 -24.19
CA ALA A 108 -8.47 -7.58 -24.84
C ALA A 108 -9.68 -8.08 -24.03
N VAL A 109 -10.86 -8.03 -24.63
CA VAL A 109 -12.08 -8.64 -24.08
C VAL A 109 -12.24 -9.98 -24.76
N VAL A 110 -12.01 -11.07 -24.02
CA VAL A 110 -12.33 -12.43 -24.50
C VAL A 110 -13.79 -12.72 -24.18
N GLU A 111 -14.57 -13.04 -25.22
CA GLU A 111 -15.98 -13.40 -25.12
C GLU A 111 -16.14 -14.61 -24.18
N GLY A 112 -16.94 -14.46 -23.11
CA GLY A 112 -17.13 -15.50 -22.09
C GLY A 112 -16.34 -15.35 -20.78
N THR A 113 -15.59 -14.26 -20.57
CA THR A 113 -14.83 -14.04 -19.33
C THR A 113 -15.76 -13.70 -18.15
N THR A 114 -15.79 -14.55 -17.12
CA THR A 114 -16.58 -14.35 -15.89
C THR A 114 -16.17 -13.09 -15.12
N LYS A 115 -17.14 -12.17 -15.02
CA LYS A 115 -17.29 -11.01 -14.14
C LYS A 115 -16.06 -10.20 -13.75
N THR A 116 -16.12 -8.89 -14.00
CA THR A 116 -15.11 -7.91 -13.57
C THR A 116 -14.99 -7.86 -12.04
N TYR A 117 -13.86 -7.34 -11.53
CA TYR A 117 -13.63 -7.15 -10.09
C TYR A 117 -14.75 -6.30 -9.45
N ALA A 118 -15.21 -5.26 -10.15
CA ALA A 118 -16.34 -4.44 -9.73
C ALA A 118 -17.65 -5.24 -9.64
N GLU A 119 -17.95 -6.11 -10.62
CA GLU A 119 -19.16 -6.94 -10.60
C GLU A 119 -19.17 -8.00 -9.51
N ARG A 120 -18.00 -8.47 -9.05
CA ARG A 120 -17.90 -9.41 -7.91
C ARG A 120 -18.14 -8.73 -6.57
N TYR A 121 -17.65 -7.51 -6.37
CA TYR A 121 -17.79 -6.80 -5.09
C TYR A 121 -19.17 -6.13 -4.96
N TRP A 122 -19.70 -5.53 -6.01
CA TRP A 122 -21.02 -4.87 -5.98
C TRP A 122 -22.22 -5.83 -6.02
N SER A 123 -22.02 -7.11 -6.37
CA SER A 123 -23.10 -8.11 -6.35
C SER A 123 -23.26 -8.84 -5.01
N ALA A 124 -22.35 -8.59 -4.04
CA ALA A 124 -22.43 -9.17 -2.70
C ALA A 124 -23.35 -8.39 -1.72
N GLU A 125 -23.85 -7.21 -2.10
CA GLU A 125 -24.63 -6.35 -1.21
C GLU A 125 -26.10 -6.21 -1.66
N ARG A 126 -26.86 -7.27 -1.42
CA ARG A 126 -28.23 -7.19 -0.85
C ARG A 126 -28.49 -8.46 -0.04
N ARG A 127 -27.96 -8.50 1.18
CA ARG A 127 -28.64 -9.23 2.25
C ARG A 127 -29.67 -8.26 2.86
N PRO A 128 -30.92 -8.69 3.08
CA PRO A 128 -31.95 -7.82 3.62
C PRO A 128 -31.58 -7.39 5.05
N GLU A 129 -31.96 -6.15 5.35
CA GLU A 129 -31.87 -5.49 6.65
C GLU A 129 -32.20 -6.45 7.80
N GLY A 130 -31.21 -6.71 8.66
CA GLY A 130 -31.46 -7.22 10.00
C GLY A 130 -32.04 -6.09 10.83
N GLY A 131 -33.37 -6.11 10.97
CA GLY A 131 -34.15 -5.09 11.67
C GLY A 131 -33.65 -4.80 13.07
N ASN A 132 -33.54 -3.50 13.36
CA ASN A 132 -33.65 -2.96 14.70
C ASN A 132 -35.06 -3.28 15.23
N ASP A 133 -35.14 -4.08 16.29
CA ASP A 133 -36.33 -4.10 17.14
C ASP A 133 -35.89 -3.98 18.59
N GLY A 134 -35.63 -2.73 18.99
CA GLY A 134 -35.59 -2.36 20.39
C GLY A 134 -36.94 -2.67 21.04
N ARG A 135 -36.94 -3.58 22.01
CA ARG A 135 -37.96 -3.68 23.04
C ARG A 135 -37.34 -3.51 24.41
N ASP A 136 -37.88 -2.50 25.09
CA ASP A 136 -37.70 -2.15 26.48
C ASP A 136 -38.21 -3.23 27.47
N GLY A 137 -37.65 -3.20 28.69
CA GLY A 137 -38.24 -3.70 29.94
C GLY A 137 -37.89 -5.15 30.28
N SER A 138 -37.48 -5.51 31.50
CA SER A 138 -37.51 -4.83 32.81
C SER A 138 -36.44 -5.43 33.73
#